data_AF-A0A7S3E4A0-F1
#
_entry.id   AF-A0A7S3E4A0-F1
#
_cell.length_a   1.000
_cell.length_b   1.000
_cell.length_c   1.000
_cell.angle_alpha   90.00
_cell.angle_beta   90.00
_cell.angle_gamma   90.00
#
_symmetry.space_group_name_H-M   'P 1'
#
loop_
_entity.id
_entity.type
_entity.pdbx_description
1 polymer ?
#
loop_
_entity_poly.entity_id
_entity_poly.type
_entity_poly.pdbx_seq_one_letter_code
_entity_poly.pdbx_strand_id
1 'polypeptide(L)'
;GGLQTRRKGGGRKGRGRSLSETGSGGKGGDEQAMGRAKKVRKFAEVKRLLNPKELKNTDGGKGKKKKGEEIRHVDKTPSALFFKYNSALGPPYRVIIDTNFINFSIKNKIDLMQGMVDCLYAKCIPCICDAVLAELEKLGDKYRIALRIAKDKRFERIPNPPGCQESTYADDVIVEIVRQHRCYIVATCDRDLKRRIRKIPGVPIMFVHNHRYSVERLPEATMGGAPRF
;
A
#
# COMPACT_ATOMS: atom_id res chain seq x y z
N GLY A 1 5.04 6.33 40.60
CA GLY A 1 4.53 5.43 41.63
C GLY A 1 3.21 4.85 41.19
N GLY A 2 3.05 3.52 41.34
CA GLY A 2 1.75 2.89 41.62
C GLY A 2 0.83 2.54 40.46
N LEU A 3 1.15 1.46 39.74
CA LEU A 3 0.15 0.58 39.11
C LEU A 3 -0.45 -0.32 40.21
N GLN A 4 -1.79 -0.40 40.36
CA GLN A 4 -2.45 -1.64 40.78
C GLN A 4 -3.97 -1.66 40.53
N THR A 5 -4.35 -2.60 39.64
CA THR A 5 -5.41 -3.62 39.77
C THR A 5 -6.85 -3.22 40.10
N ARG A 6 -7.78 -3.73 39.28
CA ARG A 6 -8.97 -4.42 39.79
C ARG A 6 -9.49 -5.49 38.83
N ARG A 7 -9.57 -6.71 39.37
CA ARG A 7 -10.13 -7.94 38.81
C ARG A 7 -11.66 -7.85 38.74
N LYS A 8 -12.30 -8.51 37.77
CA LYS A 8 -13.69 -8.98 37.86
C LYS A 8 -13.73 -10.48 37.57
N GLY A 9 -13.85 -11.28 38.63
CA GLY A 9 -14.29 -12.68 38.57
C GLY A 9 -15.78 -12.72 38.82
N GLY A 10 -16.53 -13.37 37.94
CA GLY A 10 -17.95 -13.67 38.11
C GLY A 10 -18.13 -15.12 38.53
N GLY A 11 -18.58 -15.34 39.75
CA GLY A 11 -19.04 -16.64 40.23
C GLY A 11 -20.55 -16.81 40.03
N ARG A 12 -21.00 -18.06 39.94
CA ARG A 12 -22.33 -18.45 40.43
C ARG A 12 -22.33 -19.93 40.86
N LYS A 13 -22.65 -20.12 42.14
CA LYS A 13 -22.90 -21.38 42.84
C LYS A 13 -24.29 -21.93 42.48
N GLY A 14 -24.36 -23.25 42.32
CA GLY A 14 -25.18 -24.11 43.18
C GLY A 14 -26.66 -24.35 42.84
N ARG A 15 -27.14 -25.45 43.42
CA ARG A 15 -28.50 -26.04 43.44
C ARG A 15 -28.78 -26.92 42.22
N GLY A 16 -29.24 -28.16 42.36
CA GLY A 16 -29.97 -28.78 43.45
C GLY A 16 -31.04 -29.64 42.80
N ARG A 17 -31.04 -30.93 43.10
CA ARG A 17 -31.98 -31.94 42.58
C ARG A 17 -33.43 -31.58 42.92
N SER A 18 -34.33 -31.71 41.95
CA SER A 18 -35.69 -32.22 42.14
C SER A 18 -36.29 -32.56 40.78
N LEU A 19 -36.89 -33.75 40.68
CA LEU A 19 -38.07 -34.12 39.88
C LEU A 19 -38.15 -35.66 39.81
N SER A 20 -38.81 -36.23 40.83
CA SER A 20 -39.84 -37.27 40.66
C SER A 20 -41.02 -36.64 39.89
N GLU A 21 -41.90 -37.30 39.15
CA GLU A 21 -42.44 -38.66 39.19
C GLU A 21 -43.28 -38.86 37.89
N THR A 22 -43.45 -40.11 37.45
CA THR A 22 -44.54 -40.72 36.65
C THR A 22 -43.90 -41.98 36.04
N GLY A 23 -44.30 -43.21 36.30
CA GLY A 23 -45.62 -43.76 36.56
C GLY A 23 -45.90 -44.79 35.47
N SER A 24 -45.62 -46.08 35.72
CA SER A 24 -46.28 -47.21 35.05
C SER A 24 -45.96 -48.50 35.80
N GLY A 25 -47.01 -49.17 36.26
CA GLY A 25 -46.94 -50.46 36.94
C GLY A 25 -46.88 -51.63 35.97
N GLY A 26 -46.50 -52.80 36.49
CA GLY A 26 -46.60 -54.08 35.80
C GLY A 26 -45.95 -55.20 36.60
N LYS A 27 -46.76 -56.18 37.00
CA LYS A 27 -46.45 -57.38 37.80
C LYS A 27 -45.41 -58.31 37.16
N GLY A 28 -44.68 -59.03 38.01
CA GLY A 28 -43.88 -60.24 37.72
C GLY A 28 -42.72 -60.31 38.73
N GLY A 29 -42.60 -61.31 39.61
CA GLY A 29 -42.74 -62.74 39.36
C GLY A 29 -41.39 -63.31 38.94
N ASP A 30 -40.68 -63.88 39.92
CA ASP A 30 -39.54 -64.80 39.85
C ASP A 30 -38.11 -64.27 39.56
N GLU A 31 -37.25 -64.48 40.57
CA GLU A 31 -35.80 -64.43 40.52
C GLU A 31 -35.25 -65.44 39.50
N GLN A 32 -34.55 -64.93 38.48
CA GLN A 32 -33.44 -65.64 37.86
C GLN A 32 -32.26 -64.67 37.69
N ALA A 33 -31.16 -64.97 38.39
CA ALA A 33 -29.91 -64.23 38.28
C ALA A 33 -29.27 -64.43 36.89
N MET A 34 -29.40 -63.45 35.98
CA MET A 34 -28.59 -63.37 34.77
C MET A 34 -27.45 -62.36 34.95
N GLY A 35 -26.21 -62.82 34.78
CA GLY A 35 -25.02 -61.97 34.76
C GLY A 35 -25.06 -60.92 33.64
N ARG A 36 -24.78 -59.65 33.97
CA ARG A 36 -24.73 -58.55 32.99
C ARG A 36 -23.65 -58.79 31.94
N ALA A 37 -24.03 -58.76 30.66
CA ALA A 37 -23.10 -58.84 29.53
C ALA A 37 -22.04 -57.72 29.62
N LYS A 38 -20.75 -58.11 29.60
CA LYS A 38 -19.63 -57.16 29.64
C LYS A 38 -19.57 -56.38 28.33
N LYS A 39 -19.52 -55.06 28.43
CA LYS A 39 -19.39 -54.14 27.29
C LYS A 39 -18.10 -54.44 26.53
N VAL A 40 -18.22 -54.93 25.30
CA VAL A 40 -17.07 -55.30 24.45
C VAL A 40 -16.32 -54.03 24.06
N ARG A 41 -14.99 -54.02 24.25
CA ARG A 41 -14.14 -52.89 23.85
C ARG A 41 -14.12 -52.80 22.32
N LYS A 42 -14.22 -51.59 21.77
CA LYS A 42 -14.12 -51.38 20.33
C LYS A 42 -12.67 -51.62 19.90
N PHE A 43 -12.46 -52.41 18.86
CA PHE A 43 -11.14 -52.59 18.26
C PHE A 43 -10.69 -51.27 17.60
N ALA A 44 -9.41 -50.93 17.75
CA ALA A 44 -8.77 -49.72 17.21
C ALA A 44 -9.30 -48.37 17.75
N GLU A 45 -9.60 -48.30 19.06
CA GLU A 45 -9.90 -47.02 19.71
C GLU A 45 -8.60 -46.21 19.91
N VAL A 46 -8.36 -45.26 19.00
CA VAL A 46 -7.22 -44.33 19.08
C VAL A 46 -7.56 -43.10 19.91
N LYS A 47 -6.55 -42.56 20.61
CA LYS A 47 -6.65 -41.30 21.35
C LYS A 47 -7.08 -40.19 20.36
N ARG A 48 -8.12 -39.43 20.70
CA ARG A 48 -8.62 -38.33 19.84
C ARG A 48 -7.49 -37.32 19.61
N LEU A 49 -6.96 -37.27 18.38
CA LEU A 49 -6.00 -36.27 17.92
C LEU A 49 -6.76 -35.16 17.18
N LEU A 50 -6.27 -33.93 17.29
CA LEU A 50 -6.86 -32.79 16.60
C LEU A 50 -6.78 -33.00 15.09
N ASN A 51 -7.91 -32.88 14.39
CA ASN A 51 -7.97 -33.11 12.95
C ASN A 51 -7.42 -31.87 12.21
N PRO A 52 -6.45 -31.98 11.28
CA PRO A 52 -5.84 -30.81 10.62
C PRO A 52 -6.83 -29.96 9.81
N LYS A 53 -8.02 -30.49 9.48
CA LYS A 53 -9.11 -29.73 8.86
C LYS A 53 -9.79 -28.75 9.82
N GLU A 54 -9.75 -29.00 11.13
CA GLU A 54 -10.36 -28.15 12.16
C GLU A 54 -9.47 -26.97 12.54
N LEU A 55 -8.14 -27.08 12.34
CA LEU A 55 -7.17 -26.03 12.60
C LEU A 55 -7.25 -24.86 11.59
N LYS A 56 -7.89 -25.06 10.42
CA LYS A 56 -8.03 -24.01 9.39
C LYS A 56 -9.08 -22.94 9.70
N ASN A 57 -9.81 -23.07 10.81
CA ASN A 57 -10.93 -22.16 11.12
C ASN A 57 -10.60 -21.07 12.14
N THR A 58 -9.35 -20.98 12.61
CA THR A 58 -8.91 -19.93 13.58
C THR A 58 -8.03 -18.84 12.97
N ASP A 59 -7.75 -18.89 11.68
CA ASP A 59 -7.10 -17.80 10.94
C ASP A 59 -8.12 -17.09 10.05
N GLY A 60 -8.69 -16.00 10.58
CA GLY A 60 -9.34 -14.93 9.83
C GLY A 60 -10.36 -15.38 8.77
N GLY A 61 -11.65 -15.39 9.14
CA GLY A 61 -12.76 -15.64 8.23
C GLY A 61 -12.76 -14.75 6.98
N LYS A 62 -12.08 -15.20 5.92
CA LYS A 62 -12.40 -14.83 4.54
C LYS A 62 -13.64 -15.63 4.16
N GLY A 63 -14.81 -15.03 4.38
CA GLY A 63 -16.06 -15.54 3.84
C GLY A 63 -15.88 -15.86 2.35
N LYS A 64 -16.39 -17.01 1.92
CA LYS A 64 -16.47 -17.42 0.51
C LYS A 64 -17.16 -16.31 -0.29
N LYS A 65 -16.38 -15.40 -0.88
CA LYS A 65 -16.87 -14.57 -1.98
C LYS A 65 -17.24 -15.53 -3.10
N LYS A 66 -18.49 -15.43 -3.57
CA LYS A 66 -18.97 -16.08 -4.78
C LYS A 66 -17.90 -15.91 -5.87
N LYS A 67 -17.55 -16.98 -6.59
CA LYS A 67 -16.73 -16.95 -7.81
C LYS A 67 -17.49 -16.14 -8.88
N GLY A 68 -17.52 -14.82 -8.73
CA GLY A 68 -17.74 -13.91 -9.85
C GLY A 68 -16.49 -13.97 -10.71
N GLU A 69 -16.68 -13.93 -12.02
CA GLU A 69 -15.65 -14.01 -13.05
C GLU A 69 -14.34 -13.34 -12.60
N GLU A 70 -13.24 -14.11 -12.58
CA GLU A 70 -11.91 -13.55 -12.41
C GLU A 70 -11.58 -12.73 -13.67
N ILE A 71 -12.03 -11.48 -13.70
CA ILE A 71 -11.67 -10.53 -14.75
C ILE A 71 -10.15 -10.38 -14.67
N ARG A 72 -9.43 -11.01 -15.61
CA ARG A 72 -8.00 -10.81 -15.78
C ARG A 72 -7.78 -9.37 -16.21
N HIS A 73 -7.50 -8.49 -15.26
CA HIS A 73 -7.09 -7.12 -15.54
C HIS A 73 -5.68 -7.17 -16.15
N VAL A 74 -5.61 -7.28 -17.47
CA VAL A 74 -4.36 -7.08 -18.21
C VAL A 74 -4.19 -5.59 -18.38
N ASP A 75 -3.16 -5.03 -17.74
CA ASP A 75 -2.79 -3.63 -17.92
C ASP A 75 -2.47 -3.38 -19.40
N LYS A 76 -3.37 -2.68 -20.11
CA LYS A 76 -3.16 -2.31 -21.51
C LYS A 76 -1.98 -1.34 -21.60
N THR A 77 -1.06 -1.58 -22.53
CA THR A 77 0.01 -0.61 -22.81
C THR A 77 -0.61 0.64 -23.46
N PRO A 78 -0.31 1.86 -22.98
CA PRO A 78 -0.91 3.07 -23.53
C PRO A 78 -0.46 3.32 -24.98
N SER A 79 -1.36 3.87 -25.78
CA SER A 79 -1.17 4.13 -27.22
C SER A 79 -0.05 5.14 -27.53
N ALA A 80 0.29 6.01 -26.59
CA ALA A 80 1.36 7.00 -26.73
C ALA A 80 2.78 6.40 -26.72
N LEU A 81 2.93 5.12 -26.42
CA LEU A 81 4.22 4.43 -26.41
C LEU A 81 4.47 3.74 -27.75
N PHE A 82 5.42 4.23 -28.53
CA PHE A 82 6.04 3.46 -29.61
C PHE A 82 7.28 2.75 -29.06
N PHE A 83 7.16 1.45 -28.79
CA PHE A 83 8.13 0.64 -28.05
C PHE A 83 8.44 1.18 -26.63
N LYS A 84 9.38 2.12 -26.51
CA LYS A 84 9.81 2.79 -25.27
C LYS A 84 9.78 4.32 -25.37
N TYR A 85 9.51 4.85 -26.56
CA TYR A 85 9.44 6.27 -26.84
C TYR A 85 8.03 6.75 -26.59
N ASN A 86 7.91 7.81 -25.80
CA ASN A 86 6.63 8.40 -25.46
C ASN A 86 6.44 9.68 -26.27
N SER A 87 5.64 9.59 -27.34
CA SER A 87 5.34 10.71 -28.24
C SER A 87 4.36 11.72 -27.64
N ALA A 88 3.78 11.44 -26.47
CA ALA A 88 2.92 12.38 -25.75
C ALA A 88 3.69 13.35 -24.84
N LEU A 89 5.02 13.20 -24.72
CA LEU A 89 5.86 14.17 -24.04
C LEU A 89 6.27 15.24 -25.04
N GLY A 90 5.67 16.42 -24.90
CA GLY A 90 6.03 17.61 -25.67
C GLY A 90 5.91 18.88 -24.83
N PRO A 91 6.51 19.99 -25.25
CA PRO A 91 6.36 21.27 -24.56
C PRO A 91 4.88 21.72 -24.53
N PRO A 92 4.36 22.22 -23.40
CA PRO A 92 5.04 22.45 -22.12
C PRO A 92 5.24 21.16 -21.30
N TYR A 93 6.46 20.94 -20.83
CA TYR A 93 6.80 19.77 -20.01
C TYR A 93 6.22 19.90 -18.61
N ARG A 94 5.47 18.89 -18.17
CA ARG A 94 4.94 18.80 -16.81
C ARG A 94 5.88 17.98 -15.94
N VAL A 95 6.39 18.57 -14.87
CA VAL A 95 7.41 17.96 -14.01
C VAL A 95 6.84 17.75 -12.61
N ILE A 96 6.61 16.50 -12.22
CA ILE A 96 6.21 16.16 -10.85
C ILE A 96 7.42 16.29 -9.93
N ILE A 97 7.28 17.08 -8.87
CA ILE A 97 8.36 17.37 -7.93
C ILE A 97 8.15 16.62 -6.62
N ASP A 98 9.23 15.99 -6.18
CA ASP A 98 9.35 15.30 -4.90
C ASP A 98 9.89 16.23 -3.78
N THR A 99 9.58 15.94 -2.51
CA THR A 99 10.01 16.75 -1.34
C THR A 99 11.53 16.87 -1.28
N ASN A 100 12.22 15.75 -1.47
CA ASN A 100 13.67 15.67 -1.44
C ASN A 100 14.32 16.52 -2.53
N PHE A 101 13.72 16.57 -3.72
CA PHE A 101 14.26 17.34 -4.84
C PHE A 101 14.26 18.85 -4.55
N ILE A 102 13.19 19.36 -3.93
CA ILE A 102 13.12 20.78 -3.49
C ILE A 102 14.24 21.06 -2.49
N ASN A 103 14.44 20.15 -1.54
CA ASN A 103 15.48 20.30 -0.51
C ASN A 103 16.89 20.31 -1.11
N PHE A 104 17.17 19.44 -2.08
CA PHE A 104 18.44 19.44 -2.80
C PHE A 104 18.63 20.69 -3.66
N SER A 105 17.56 21.21 -4.25
CA SER A 105 17.61 22.44 -5.05
C SER A 105 17.96 23.66 -4.19
N ILE A 106 17.31 23.79 -3.03
CA ILE A 106 17.61 24.87 -2.06
C ILE A 106 19.06 24.76 -1.56
N LYS A 107 19.52 23.55 -1.21
CA LYS A 107 20.91 23.32 -0.75
C LYS A 107 21.95 23.71 -1.80
N ASN A 108 21.68 23.38 -3.07
CA ASN A 108 22.58 23.70 -4.18
C ASN A 108 22.37 25.12 -4.75
N LYS A 109 21.46 25.91 -4.17
CA LYS A 109 21.11 27.27 -4.61
C LYS A 109 20.63 27.34 -6.06
N ILE A 110 19.90 26.32 -6.50
CA ILE A 110 19.32 26.25 -7.84
C ILE A 110 17.87 26.74 -7.75
N ASP A 111 17.49 27.69 -8.59
CA ASP A 111 16.09 28.04 -8.78
C ASP A 111 15.35 26.93 -9.53
N LEU A 112 14.21 26.46 -8.99
CA LEU A 112 13.48 25.31 -9.52
C LEU A 112 12.99 25.57 -10.95
N MET A 113 12.41 26.74 -11.20
CA MET A 113 11.87 27.09 -12.52
C MET A 113 13.00 27.22 -13.53
N GLN A 114 13.99 28.06 -13.21
CA GLN A 114 15.05 28.34 -14.15
C GLN A 114 15.94 27.12 -14.41
N GLY A 115 16.25 26.35 -13.37
CA GLY A 115 16.99 25.09 -13.53
C GLY A 115 16.26 24.08 -14.43
N MET A 116 14.93 24.02 -14.40
CA MET A 116 14.15 23.14 -15.29
C MET A 116 14.17 23.62 -16.73
N VAL A 117 14.03 24.92 -16.97
CA VAL A 117 14.07 25.52 -18.31
C VAL A 117 15.46 25.36 -18.92
N ASP A 118 16.52 25.60 -18.14
CA ASP A 118 17.91 25.46 -18.59
C ASP A 118 18.29 23.99 -18.90
N CYS A 119 17.60 23.03 -18.27
CA CYS A 119 17.85 21.60 -18.45
C CYS A 119 17.09 21.02 -19.65
N LEU A 120 15.83 21.42 -19.83
CA LEU A 120 14.95 20.89 -20.87
C LEU A 120 14.89 21.76 -22.14
N TYR A 121 15.47 22.95 -22.10
CA TYR A 121 15.48 23.96 -23.18
C TYR A 121 14.07 24.27 -23.72
N ALA A 122 13.05 24.15 -22.86
CA ALA A 122 11.65 24.31 -23.21
C ALA A 122 10.85 24.84 -22.01
N LYS A 123 9.60 25.26 -22.27
CA LYS A 123 8.69 25.71 -21.21
C LYS A 123 8.34 24.54 -20.28
N CYS A 124 8.58 24.71 -18.99
CA CYS A 124 8.30 23.72 -17.96
C CYS A 124 7.24 24.23 -17.00
N ILE A 125 6.32 23.34 -16.62
CA ILE A 125 5.30 23.58 -15.60
C ILE A 125 5.62 22.63 -14.45
N PRO A 126 6.10 23.14 -13.30
CA PRO A 126 6.31 22.30 -12.14
C PRO A 126 4.96 21.91 -11.54
N CYS A 127 4.83 20.64 -11.16
CA CYS A 127 3.62 20.09 -10.58
C CYS A 127 3.93 19.49 -9.21
N ILE A 128 3.06 19.74 -8.22
CA ILE A 128 3.18 19.21 -6.87
C ILE A 128 1.95 18.41 -6.53
N CYS A 129 2.16 17.22 -5.97
CA CYS A 129 1.09 16.35 -5.51
C CYS A 129 0.64 16.72 -4.09
N ASP A 130 -0.62 16.47 -3.76
CA ASP A 130 -1.14 16.70 -2.41
C ASP A 130 -0.38 15.92 -1.33
N ALA A 131 0.00 14.67 -1.63
CA ALA A 131 0.80 13.85 -0.72
C ALA A 131 2.17 14.47 -0.40
N VAL A 132 2.84 15.04 -1.41
CA VAL A 132 4.15 15.73 -1.27
C VAL A 132 3.98 17.00 -0.43
N LEU A 133 2.91 17.75 -0.65
CA LEU A 133 2.61 18.94 0.14
C LEU A 133 2.35 18.59 1.61
N ALA A 134 1.58 17.53 1.88
CA ALA A 134 1.32 17.03 3.22
C ALA A 134 2.60 16.53 3.93
N GLU A 135 3.53 15.93 3.19
CA GLU A 135 4.83 15.53 3.73
C GLU A 135 5.69 16.75 4.11
N LEU A 136 5.72 17.80 3.27
CA LEU A 136 6.41 19.05 3.61
C LEU A 136 5.83 19.73 4.86
N GLU A 137 4.51 19.66 5.06
CA GLU A 137 3.85 20.19 6.25
C GLU A 137 4.20 19.39 7.50
N LYS A 138 4.33 18.06 7.40
CA LYS A 138 4.76 17.18 8.51
C LYS A 138 6.21 17.40 8.94
N LEU A 139 7.09 17.75 7.99
CA LEU A 139 8.52 17.96 8.26
C LEU A 139 8.79 19.26 9.06
N GLY A 140 7.80 20.14 9.22
CA GLY A 140 7.82 21.28 10.14
C GLY A 140 8.70 22.46 9.71
N ASP A 141 9.11 23.28 10.68
CA ASP A 141 9.73 24.60 10.44
C ASP A 141 11.03 24.57 9.64
N LYS A 142 11.79 23.47 9.72
CA LYS A 142 13.04 23.28 8.96
C LYS A 142 12.83 23.40 7.45
N TYR A 143 11.63 23.08 6.98
CA TYR A 143 11.27 23.08 5.56
C TYR A 143 10.27 24.18 5.20
N ARG A 144 10.12 25.20 6.05
CA ARG A 144 9.21 26.34 5.81
C ARG A 144 9.50 27.06 4.49
N ILE A 145 10.78 27.17 4.11
CA ILE A 145 11.19 27.76 2.82
C ILE A 145 10.70 26.90 1.65
N ALA A 146 10.91 25.58 1.73
CA ALA A 146 10.43 24.62 0.73
C ALA A 146 8.90 24.66 0.60
N LEU A 147 8.18 24.72 1.73
CA LEU A 147 6.72 24.84 1.75
C LEU A 147 6.22 26.13 1.07
N ARG A 148 6.92 27.26 1.28
CA ARG A 148 6.56 28.54 0.67
C ARG A 148 6.78 28.54 -0.84
N ILE A 149 7.84 27.87 -1.31
CA ILE A 149 8.11 27.67 -2.73
C ILE A 149 7.07 26.74 -3.35
N ALA A 150 6.75 25.64 -2.67
CA ALA A 150 5.74 24.67 -3.11
C ALA A 150 4.32 25.27 -3.25
N LYS A 151 4.00 26.31 -2.47
CA LYS A 151 2.71 27.02 -2.52
C LYS A 151 2.69 28.20 -3.51
N ASP A 152 3.74 28.41 -4.29
CA ASP A 152 3.77 29.47 -5.31
C ASP A 152 2.78 29.16 -6.45
N LYS A 153 2.15 30.20 -7.01
CA LYS A 153 1.14 30.11 -8.08
C LYS A 153 1.68 29.53 -9.39
N ARG A 154 3.00 29.50 -9.54
CA ARG A 154 3.68 28.91 -10.70
C ARG A 154 3.61 27.39 -10.71
N PHE A 155 3.31 26.77 -9.57
CA PHE A 155 3.18 25.33 -9.44
C PHE A 155 1.73 24.91 -9.69
N GLU A 156 1.58 23.91 -10.55
CA GLU A 156 0.29 23.25 -10.75
C GLU A 156 0.09 22.18 -9.68
N ARG A 157 -1.09 22.18 -9.06
CA ARG A 157 -1.42 21.21 -8.01
C ARG A 157 -2.08 19.99 -8.64
N ILE A 158 -1.50 18.81 -8.44
CA ILE A 158 -2.06 17.54 -8.89
C ILE A 158 -2.81 16.88 -7.74
N PRO A 159 -4.11 16.59 -7.89
CA PRO A 159 -4.87 15.86 -6.88
C PRO A 159 -4.38 14.41 -6.78
N ASN A 160 -4.46 13.83 -5.59
CA ASN A 160 -4.12 12.41 -5.40
C ASN A 160 -5.07 11.50 -6.21
N PRO A 161 -4.58 10.38 -6.76
CA PRO A 161 -5.38 9.46 -7.55
C PRO A 161 -6.47 8.78 -6.71
N PRO A 162 -7.60 8.38 -7.34
CA PRO A 162 -8.72 7.78 -6.64
C PRO A 162 -8.32 6.43 -6.02
N GLY A 163 -8.38 6.33 -4.70
CA GLY A 163 -8.01 5.13 -3.94
C GLY A 163 -6.77 5.28 -3.05
N CYS A 164 -5.98 6.34 -3.22
CA CYS A 164 -4.92 6.69 -2.27
C CYS A 164 -5.51 7.46 -1.08
N GLN A 165 -5.37 6.91 0.13
CA GLN A 165 -5.72 7.62 1.38
C GLN A 165 -4.66 8.69 1.70
N GLU A 166 -5.02 9.71 2.50
CA GLU A 166 -4.11 10.79 2.95
C GLU A 166 -2.87 10.29 3.74
N SER A 167 -2.91 9.04 4.22
CA SER A 167 -1.81 8.37 4.91
C SER A 167 -0.85 7.61 3.97
N THR A 168 -1.08 7.64 2.66
CA THR A 168 -0.21 6.97 1.68
C THR A 168 1.10 7.74 1.53
N TYR A 169 2.21 7.01 1.40
CA TYR A 169 3.53 7.60 1.14
C TYR A 169 3.53 8.35 -0.20
N ALA A 170 4.18 9.52 -0.24
CA ALA A 170 4.24 10.36 -1.45
C ALA A 170 4.83 9.60 -2.65
N ASP A 171 5.86 8.78 -2.41
CA ASP A 171 6.49 7.93 -3.43
C ASP A 171 5.50 7.00 -4.14
N ASP A 172 4.58 6.37 -3.39
CA ASP A 172 3.58 5.46 -3.94
C ASP A 172 2.58 6.20 -4.81
N VAL A 173 2.16 7.39 -4.37
CA VAL A 173 1.26 8.26 -5.11
C VAL A 173 1.91 8.71 -6.43
N ILE A 174 3.17 9.15 -6.40
CA ILE A 174 3.91 9.56 -7.61
C ILE A 174 4.01 8.40 -8.60
N VAL A 175 4.36 7.20 -8.11
CA VAL A 175 4.47 6.00 -8.97
C VAL A 175 3.13 5.65 -9.60
N GLU A 176 2.02 5.76 -8.87
CA GLU A 176 0.69 5.46 -9.38
C GLU A 176 0.24 6.49 -10.44
N ILE A 177 0.44 7.80 -10.18
CA ILE A 177 0.14 8.87 -11.14
C ILE A 177 0.88 8.62 -12.45
N VAL A 178 2.18 8.33 -12.37
CA VAL A 178 3.04 8.10 -13.53
C VAL A 178 2.70 6.80 -14.27
N ARG A 179 2.23 5.79 -13.54
CA ARG A 179 1.78 4.51 -14.12
C ARG A 179 0.51 4.70 -14.95
N GLN A 180 -0.42 5.51 -14.47
CA GLN A 180 -1.67 5.85 -15.17
C GLN A 180 -1.41 6.82 -16.32
N HIS A 181 -0.72 7.92 -16.02
CA HIS A 181 -0.43 9.00 -16.94
C HIS A 181 1.08 9.11 -17.16
N ARG A 182 1.54 8.60 -18.30
CA ARG A 182 2.97 8.67 -18.65
C ARG A 182 3.41 10.04 -19.20
N CYS A 183 2.56 11.07 -19.15
CA CYS A 183 2.83 12.41 -19.68
C CYS A 183 3.56 13.33 -18.68
N TYR A 184 4.26 12.77 -17.70
CA TYR A 184 5.00 13.52 -16.67
C TYR A 184 6.48 13.15 -16.66
N ILE A 185 7.31 14.15 -16.37
CA ILE A 185 8.71 13.96 -15.96
C ILE A 185 8.72 13.92 -14.43
N VAL A 186 9.49 13.01 -13.83
CA VAL A 186 9.59 12.95 -12.36
C VAL A 186 10.92 13.54 -11.91
N ALA A 187 10.86 14.60 -11.11
CA ALA A 187 12.03 15.21 -10.48
C ALA A 187 12.23 14.64 -9.06
N THR A 188 13.17 13.70 -8.93
CA THR A 188 13.51 13.09 -7.63
C THR A 188 15.01 12.81 -7.52
N CYS A 189 15.53 12.93 -6.29
CA CYS A 189 16.90 12.53 -5.96
C CYS A 189 16.97 11.16 -5.26
N ASP A 190 15.84 10.58 -4.86
CA ASP A 190 15.83 9.31 -4.13
C ASP A 190 16.21 8.11 -5.02
N ARG A 191 17.00 7.19 -4.47
CA ARG A 191 17.50 6.02 -5.21
C ARG A 191 16.42 4.97 -5.40
N ASP A 192 15.56 4.77 -4.39
CA ASP A 192 14.53 3.72 -4.44
C ASP A 192 13.37 4.14 -5.34
N LEU A 193 12.92 5.39 -5.24
CA LEU A 193 11.92 5.94 -6.15
C LEU A 193 12.40 5.92 -7.62
N LYS A 194 13.66 6.30 -7.89
CA LYS A 194 14.25 6.14 -9.23
C LYS A 194 14.22 4.71 -9.72
N ARG A 195 14.59 3.74 -8.88
CA ARG A 195 14.56 2.30 -9.25
C ARG A 195 13.15 1.84 -9.59
N ARG A 196 12.12 2.34 -8.90
CA ARG A 196 10.71 2.02 -9.19
C ARG A 196 10.26 2.64 -10.51
N ILE A 197 10.53 3.92 -10.74
CA ILE A 197 10.14 4.63 -11.97
C ILE A 197 10.85 4.06 -13.19
N ARG A 198 12.12 3.64 -13.05
CA ARG A 198 12.87 2.97 -14.14
C ARG A 198 12.22 1.68 -14.65
N LYS A 199 11.33 1.04 -13.89
CA LYS A 199 10.54 -0.12 -14.36
C LYS A 199 9.42 0.30 -15.32
N ILE A 200 8.96 1.55 -15.24
CA ILE A 200 7.91 2.10 -16.10
C ILE A 200 8.59 2.68 -17.35
N PRO A 201 8.30 2.17 -18.56
CA PRO A 201 8.87 2.72 -19.79
C PRO A 201 8.21 4.05 -20.15
N GLY A 202 8.98 4.94 -20.80
CA GLY A 202 8.50 6.22 -21.33
C GLY A 202 8.37 7.35 -20.32
N VAL A 203 8.94 7.20 -19.11
CA VAL A 203 8.94 8.23 -18.06
C VAL A 203 10.37 8.73 -17.84
N PRO A 204 10.65 10.01 -18.16
CA PRO A 204 11.94 10.63 -17.88
C PRO A 204 12.09 10.96 -16.39
N ILE A 205 13.33 10.90 -15.90
CA ILE A 205 13.67 11.18 -14.51
C ILE A 205 14.64 12.36 -14.47
N MET A 206 14.27 13.43 -13.79
CA MET A 206 15.14 14.57 -13.52
C MET A 206 15.76 14.44 -12.12
N PHE A 207 17.05 14.74 -11.99
CA PHE A 207 17.77 14.71 -10.72
C PHE A 207 18.79 15.84 -10.65
N VAL A 208 19.20 16.20 -9.43
CA VAL A 208 20.25 17.20 -9.21
C VAL A 208 21.62 16.53 -9.26
N HIS A 209 22.54 17.09 -10.06
CA HIS A 209 23.93 16.65 -10.15
C HIS A 209 24.84 17.85 -10.46
N ASN A 210 25.96 17.98 -9.74
CA ASN A 210 26.96 19.04 -9.92
C ASN A 210 26.36 20.46 -10.06
N HIS A 211 25.50 20.85 -9.12
CA HIS A 211 24.81 22.15 -9.11
C HIS A 211 23.94 22.44 -10.35
N ARG A 212 23.57 21.43 -11.13
CA ARG A 212 22.66 21.54 -12.27
C ARG A 212 21.61 20.43 -12.22
N TYR A 213 20.53 20.59 -12.98
CA TYR A 213 19.60 19.51 -13.23
C TYR A 213 20.07 18.68 -14.42
N SER A 214 19.89 17.38 -14.31
CA SER A 214 20.20 16.41 -15.36
C SER A 214 19.00 15.47 -15.53
N VAL A 215 18.78 14.98 -16.74
CA VAL A 215 17.64 14.15 -17.08
C VAL A 215 18.10 12.81 -17.62
N GLU A 216 17.52 11.74 -17.10
CA GLU A 216 17.65 10.36 -17.59
C GLU A 216 16.44 10.04 -18.49
N ARG A 217 16.66 9.25 -19.55
CA ARG A 217 15.60 8.64 -20.39
C ARG A 217 14.70 9.62 -21.14
N LEU A 218 15.21 10.80 -21.51
CA LEU A 218 14.51 11.69 -22.43
C LEU A 218 15.04 11.48 -23.86
N PRO A 219 14.19 11.02 -24.80
CA PRO A 219 14.58 10.75 -26.18
C PRO A 219 15.29 11.91 -26.88
N GLU A 220 14.73 13.12 -26.73
CA GLU A 220 15.24 14.34 -27.36
C GLU A 220 16.52 14.87 -26.69
N ALA A 221 16.63 14.83 -25.36
CA ALA A 221 17.83 15.31 -24.65
C ALA A 221 19.07 14.44 -24.90
N THR A 222 18.88 13.17 -25.27
CA THR A 222 19.99 12.26 -25.58
C THR A 222 20.64 12.59 -26.95
N MET A 223 19.94 13.32 -27.82
CA MET A 223 20.47 13.75 -29.13
C MET A 223 21.33 15.03 -29.02
N GLY A 224 21.31 15.72 -27.87
CA GLY A 224 22.02 16.98 -27.61
C GLY A 224 23.29 16.89 -26.75
N GLY A 225 23.88 15.70 -26.55
CA GLY A 225 25.24 15.60 -25.99
C GLY A 225 25.36 15.61 -24.45
N ALA A 226 24.45 14.97 -23.73
CA ALA A 226 24.71 14.65 -22.31
C ALA A 226 25.69 13.46 -22.19
N PRO A 227 26.71 13.52 -21.30
CA PRO A 227 27.72 12.48 -21.16
C PRO A 227 27.10 11.16 -20.70
N ARG A 228 27.46 10.08 -21.40
CA ARG A 228 27.10 8.71 -21.04
C ARG A 228 27.97 8.27 -19.87
N PHE A 229 27.32 7.85 -18.78
CA PHE A 229 27.91 7.00 -17.76
C PHE A 229 27.08 5.71 -17.65
#